data_AF-A0A518I0R7-F1
#
_entry.id   AF-A0A518I0R7-F1
#
_cell.length_a   1.000
_cell.length_b   1.000
_cell.length_c   1.000
_cell.angle_alpha   90.00
_cell.angle_beta   90.00
_cell.angle_gamma   90.00
#
_symmetry.space_group_name_H-M   'P 1'
#
loop_
_entity.id
_entity.type
_entity.pdbx_description
1 polymer ?
#
loop_
_entity_poly.entity_id
_entity_poly.type
_entity_poly.pdbx_seq_one_letter_code
_entity_poly.pdbx_strand_id
1 'polypeptide(L)'
;MARLPDPQLARQWRERLDRFEHSELTVAKFCEVEGYSAASFYQWRRKLRDEKSPGDPAFIPVQFDASELSCAARRGFEIDLPGGATVKVPPDATTVERRELIADIVQATAVEVTL
;
A
#
# COMPACT_ATOMS: atom_id res chain seq x y z
N MET A 1 -16.99 14.30 21.89
CA MET A 1 -15.73 14.71 21.23
C MET A 1 -14.59 14.51 22.22
N ALA A 2 -13.82 13.43 22.07
CA ALA A 2 -12.68 13.20 22.95
C ALA A 2 -11.58 14.19 22.56
N ARG A 3 -11.25 15.10 23.49
CA ARG A 3 -10.13 16.04 23.39
C ARG A 3 -8.88 15.24 23.04
N LEU A 4 -8.27 15.52 21.89
CA LEU A 4 -6.96 14.94 21.58
C LEU A 4 -6.01 15.31 22.73
N PRO A 5 -5.34 14.35 23.36
CA PRO A 5 -4.33 14.64 24.36
C PRO A 5 -3.30 15.60 23.76
N ASP A 6 -2.84 16.55 24.56
CA ASP A 6 -1.79 17.47 24.11
C ASP A 6 -0.59 16.64 23.61
N PRO A 7 -0.14 16.82 22.35
CA PRO A 7 0.92 16.01 21.76
C PRO A 7 2.26 16.15 22.50
N GLN A 8 2.46 17.22 23.29
CA GLN A 8 3.62 17.36 24.16
C GLN A 8 3.49 16.48 25.40
N LEU A 9 2.31 16.45 26.02
CA LEU A 9 2.04 15.62 27.19
C LEU A 9 2.13 14.12 26.86
N ALA A 10 1.62 13.72 25.68
CA ALA A 10 1.74 12.35 25.20
C ALA A 10 3.21 11.92 25.01
N ARG A 11 4.08 12.81 24.50
CA ARG A 11 5.52 12.55 24.38
C ARG A 11 6.19 12.35 25.74
N GLN A 12 5.92 13.23 26.70
CA GLN A 12 6.46 13.11 28.06
C GLN A 12 6.05 11.79 28.73
N TRP A 13 4.80 11.35 28.53
CA TRP A 13 4.35 10.06 29.06
C TRP A 13 4.99 8.86 28.36
N ARG A 14 5.30 8.98 27.06
CA ARG A 14 6.07 7.97 26.32
C ARG A 14 7.48 7.81 26.89
N GLU A 15 8.18 8.92 27.12
CA GLU A 15 9.52 8.93 27.75
C GLU A 15 9.50 8.36 29.18
N ARG A 16 8.45 8.66 29.96
CA ARG A 16 8.26 8.07 31.30
C ARG A 16 8.03 6.56 31.25
N LEU A 17 7.20 6.08 30.31
CA LEU A 17 6.94 4.65 30.12
C LEU A 17 8.19 3.91 29.63
N ASP A 18 8.98 4.53 28.76
CA ASP A 18 10.25 3.98 28.30
C ASP A 18 11.25 3.87 29.46
N ARG A 19 11.36 4.91 30.30
CA ARG A 19 12.16 4.85 31.54
C ARG A 19 11.67 3.77 32.51
N PHE A 20 10.36 3.50 32.58
CA PHE A 20 9.82 2.38 33.38
C PHE A 20 10.30 1.03 32.86
N GLU A 21 10.25 0.80 31.54
CA GLU A 21 10.65 -0.48 30.95
C GLU A 21 12.14 -0.78 31.21
N HIS A 22 12.97 0.25 31.33
CA HIS A 22 14.38 0.13 31.67
C HIS A 22 14.68 0.11 33.19
N SER A 23 13.71 0.40 34.06
CA SER A 23 13.99 0.59 35.49
C SER A 23 13.92 -0.69 36.32
N GLU A 24 13.42 -1.82 35.80
CA GLU A 24 13.19 -3.08 36.53
C GLU A 24 12.38 -2.94 37.86
N LEU A 25 11.76 -1.78 38.11
CA LEU A 25 10.98 -1.50 39.31
C LEU A 25 9.54 -1.93 39.10
N THR A 26 8.81 -2.16 40.20
CA THR A 26 7.36 -2.30 40.13
C THR A 26 6.72 -0.95 39.84
N VAL A 27 5.57 -0.96 39.14
CA VAL A 27 4.83 0.28 38.79
C VAL A 27 4.60 1.16 40.02
N ALA A 28 4.23 0.57 41.16
CA ALA A 28 3.99 1.30 42.40
C ALA A 28 5.24 2.05 42.89
N LYS A 29 6.39 1.36 42.92
CA LYS A 29 7.66 1.94 43.36
C LYS A 29 8.18 2.99 42.38
N PHE A 30 8.00 2.78 41.08
CA PHE A 30 8.35 3.76 40.05
C PHE A 30 7.48 5.03 40.14
N CYS A 31 6.18 4.86 40.38
CA CYS A 31 5.24 5.95 40.61
C CYS A 31 5.59 6.78 41.86
N GLU A 32 6.01 6.11 42.94
CA GLU A 32 6.48 6.78 44.16
C GLU A 32 7.77 7.58 43.93
N VAL A 33 8.74 7.01 43.22
CA VAL A 33 10.04 7.67 42.94
C VAL A 33 9.88 8.89 42.03
N GLU A 34 9.03 8.81 41.01
CA GLU A 34 8.82 9.91 40.07
C GLU A 34 7.71 10.89 40.48
N GLY A 35 6.94 10.58 41.54
CA GLY A 35 5.94 11.50 42.11
C GLY A 35 4.63 11.60 41.33
N TYR A 36 4.18 10.52 40.67
CA TYR A 36 2.85 10.47 40.04
C TYR A 36 2.02 9.28 40.51
N SER A 37 0.71 9.34 40.28
CA SER A 37 -0.19 8.27 40.69
C SER A 37 -0.15 7.08 39.74
N ALA A 38 -0.27 5.88 40.32
CA ALA A 38 -0.41 4.64 39.54
C ALA A 38 -1.64 4.68 38.61
N ALA A 39 -2.72 5.36 39.03
CA ALA A 39 -3.90 5.56 38.19
C ALA A 39 -3.57 6.32 36.89
N SER A 40 -2.81 7.41 36.99
CA SER A 40 -2.35 8.16 35.81
C SER A 40 -1.47 7.31 34.91
N PHE A 41 -0.56 6.53 35.50
CA PHE A 41 0.31 5.61 34.76
C PHE A 41 -0.50 4.62 33.91
N TYR A 42 -1.46 3.90 34.51
CA TYR A 42 -2.28 2.93 33.78
C TYR A 42 -3.18 3.60 32.73
N GLN A 43 -3.72 4.78 33.02
CA GLN A 43 -4.52 5.53 32.05
C GLN A 43 -3.70 5.94 30.83
N TRP A 44 -2.49 6.45 31.02
CA TRP A 44 -1.60 6.85 29.92
C TRP A 44 -1.05 5.66 29.17
N ARG A 45 -0.71 4.56 29.85
CA ARG A 45 -0.32 3.30 29.20
C ARG A 45 -1.42 2.75 28.29
N ARG A 46 -2.69 2.86 28.70
CA ARG A 46 -3.83 2.45 27.87
C ARG A 46 -4.02 3.40 26.68
N LYS A 47 -4.01 4.72 26.91
CA LYS A 47 -4.17 5.73 25.85
C LYS A 47 -3.07 5.63 24.78
N LEU A 48 -1.82 5.47 25.20
CA LEU A 48 -0.67 5.38 24.30
C LEU A 48 -0.56 4.04 23.57
N ARG A 49 -1.25 2.99 24.05
CA ARG A 49 -1.39 1.73 23.32
C ARG A 49 -2.44 1.83 22.21
N ASP A 50 -3.51 2.59 22.44
CA ASP A 50 -4.57 2.86 21.46
C ASP A 50 -4.14 3.88 20.40
N GLU A 51 -3.26 4.81 20.78
CA GLU A 51 -2.49 5.62 19.83
C GLU A 51 -1.43 4.73 19.17
N LYS A 52 -1.88 3.90 18.23
CA LYS A 52 -1.06 3.16 17.26
C LYS A 52 0.22 3.93 16.96
N SER A 53 1.37 3.30 17.24
CA SER A 53 2.70 3.90 17.19
C SER A 53 2.82 4.91 16.04
N PRO A 54 3.29 6.15 16.27
CA PRO A 54 3.53 7.13 15.21
C PRO A 54 4.63 6.70 14.21
N GLY A 55 5.13 5.46 14.31
CA GLY A 55 6.00 4.81 13.33
C GLY A 55 5.33 3.71 12.50
N ASP A 56 4.05 3.42 12.73
CA ASP A 56 3.28 2.53 11.86
C ASP A 56 2.51 3.43 10.87
N PRO A 57 3.01 3.61 9.63
CA PRO A 57 2.38 4.51 8.69
C PRO A 57 0.94 4.03 8.44
N ALA A 58 -0.04 4.85 8.84
CA ALA A 58 -1.46 4.61 8.57
C ALA A 58 -1.74 4.48 7.06
N PHE A 59 -0.82 4.96 6.23
CA PHE A 59 -0.78 4.78 4.79
C PHE A 59 0.63 4.35 4.38
N ILE A 60 0.78 3.09 3.97
CA ILE A 60 1.99 2.62 3.29
C ILE A 60 1.80 2.97 1.80
N PRO A 61 2.63 3.85 1.21
CA PRO A 61 2.57 4.11 -0.21
C PRO A 61 2.99 2.85 -0.97
N VAL A 62 2.05 2.26 -1.71
CA VAL A 62 2.37 1.19 -2.67
C VAL A 62 2.96 1.87 -3.90
N GLN A 63 4.27 1.71 -4.09
CA GLN A 63 4.94 2.17 -5.30
C GLN A 63 4.67 1.16 -6.41
N PHE A 64 4.07 1.64 -7.49
CA PHE A 64 3.94 0.86 -8.72
C PHE A 64 5.01 1.33 -9.70
N ASP A 65 5.61 0.39 -10.42
CA ASP A 65 6.54 0.75 -11.48
C ASP A 65 5.79 1.43 -12.62
N ALA A 66 6.30 2.57 -13.09
CA ALA A 66 5.70 3.34 -14.18
C ALA A 66 5.55 2.51 -15.47
N SER A 67 6.41 1.50 -15.65
CA SER A 67 6.34 0.54 -16.77
C SER A 67 5.11 -0.37 -16.68
N GLU A 68 4.78 -0.88 -15.49
CA GLU A 68 3.61 -1.74 -15.27
C GLU A 68 2.30 -0.96 -15.46
N LEU A 69 2.26 0.27 -14.94
CA LEU A 69 1.10 1.15 -15.11
C LEU A 69 0.88 1.55 -16.58
N SER A 70 1.98 1.76 -17.32
CA SER A 70 1.95 2.04 -18.76
C SER A 70 1.47 0.82 -19.57
N CYS A 71 1.91 -0.39 -19.21
CA CYS A 71 1.46 -1.62 -19.85
C CYS A 71 -0.04 -1.89 -19.59
N ALA A 72 -0.50 -1.68 -18.35
CA ALA A 72 -1.92 -1.78 -18.00
C ALA A 72 -2.78 -0.70 -18.68
N ALA A 73 -2.22 0.50 -18.92
CA ALA A 73 -2.90 1.57 -19.64
C ALA A 73 -2.96 1.33 -21.16
N ARG A 74 -2.04 0.50 -21.70
CA ARG A 74 -2.11 0.07 -23.10
C ARG A 74 -3.28 -0.89 -23.23
N ARG A 75 -4.32 -0.45 -23.93
CA ARG A 75 -5.45 -1.31 -24.26
C ARG A 75 -4.99 -2.28 -25.35
N GLY A 76 -5.07 -3.57 -25.06
CA GLY A 76 -5.06 -4.59 -26.11
C GLY A 76 -6.27 -4.36 -27.02
N PHE A 77 -6.18 -4.79 -28.26
CA PHE A 77 -7.30 -4.72 -29.20
C PHE A 77 -7.56 -6.11 -29.78
N GLU A 78 -8.81 -6.33 -30.11
CA GLU A 78 -9.35 -7.59 -30.62
C GLU A 78 -9.73 -7.38 -32.08
N ILE A 79 -9.33 -8.32 -32.93
CA ILE A 79 -9.61 -8.31 -34.37
C ILE A 79 -10.54 -9.48 -34.66
N ASP A 80 -11.76 -9.16 -35.08
CA ASP A 80 -12.70 -10.16 -35.61
C ASP A 80 -12.44 -10.40 -37.09
N LEU A 81 -12.27 -11.67 -37.46
CA LEU A 81 -11.99 -12.10 -38.82
C LEU A 81 -13.26 -12.68 -39.47
N PRO A 82 -13.38 -12.61 -40.81
CA PRO A 82 -14.40 -13.35 -41.52
C PRO A 82 -14.28 -14.84 -41.20
N GLY A 83 -15.40 -15.48 -40.84
CA GLY A 83 -15.42 -16.88 -40.35
C GLY A 83 -15.55 -17.02 -38.83
N GLY A 84 -15.57 -15.92 -38.08
CA GLY A 84 -15.81 -15.93 -36.62
C GLY A 84 -14.56 -16.26 -35.78
N ALA A 85 -13.39 -16.28 -36.41
CA ALA A 85 -12.12 -16.33 -35.70
C ALA A 85 -11.80 -14.96 -35.09
N THR A 86 -11.29 -14.94 -33.87
CA THR A 86 -11.00 -13.71 -33.14
C THR A 86 -9.55 -13.72 -32.66
N VAL A 87 -8.79 -12.69 -33.03
CA VAL A 87 -7.38 -12.54 -32.66
C VAL A 87 -7.23 -11.47 -31.59
N LYS A 88 -6.63 -11.84 -30.46
CA LYS A 88 -6.34 -10.94 -29.33
C LYS A 88 -4.89 -10.51 -29.38
N VAL A 89 -4.65 -9.21 -29.56
CA VAL A 89 -3.30 -8.65 -29.56
C VAL A 89 -2.96 -8.15 -28.16
N PRO A 90 -1.90 -8.67 -27.51
CA PRO A 90 -1.57 -8.28 -26.16
C PRO A 90 -0.94 -6.87 -26.15
N PRO A 91 -1.17 -6.10 -25.07
CA PRO A 91 -0.86 -4.66 -25.02
C PRO A 91 0.64 -4.33 -24.91
N ASP A 92 1.44 -5.30 -24.49
CA ASP A 92 2.89 -5.28 -24.28
C ASP A 92 3.70 -5.45 -25.59
N ALA A 93 3.08 -5.94 -26.67
CA ALA A 93 3.74 -6.06 -27.96
C ALA A 93 4.28 -4.71 -28.45
N THR A 94 5.50 -4.67 -28.98
CA THR A 94 6.08 -3.46 -29.57
C THR A 94 5.33 -3.06 -30.84
N THR A 95 5.48 -1.80 -31.28
CA THR A 95 4.83 -1.32 -32.52
C THR A 95 5.24 -2.12 -33.75
N VAL A 96 6.45 -2.69 -33.75
CA VAL A 96 6.97 -3.52 -34.84
C VAL A 96 6.27 -4.89 -34.85
N GLU A 97 6.25 -5.57 -33.71
CA GLU A 97 5.57 -6.87 -33.55
C GLU A 97 4.07 -6.77 -33.85
N ARG A 98 3.42 -5.66 -33.45
CA ARG A 98 2.00 -5.41 -33.80
C ARG A 98 1.79 -5.27 -35.30
N ARG A 99 2.67 -4.56 -36.01
CA ARG A 99 2.55 -4.38 -37.47
C ARG A 99 2.78 -5.68 -38.21
N GLU A 100 3.75 -6.46 -37.77
CA GLU A 100 4.05 -7.78 -38.33
C GLU A 100 2.86 -8.72 -38.13
N LEU A 101 2.30 -8.80 -36.92
CA LEU A 101 1.14 -9.63 -36.64
C LEU A 101 -0.10 -9.22 -37.44
N ILE A 102 -0.35 -7.91 -37.61
CA ILE A 102 -1.44 -7.42 -38.47
C ILE A 102 -1.18 -7.78 -39.95
N ALA A 103 0.05 -7.63 -40.43
CA ALA A 103 0.41 -7.96 -41.81
C ALA A 103 0.24 -9.47 -42.07
N ASP A 104 0.67 -10.32 -41.14
CA ASP A 104 0.51 -11.77 -41.22
C ASP A 104 -0.97 -12.19 -41.25
N ILE A 105 -1.81 -11.57 -40.41
CA ILE A 105 -3.26 -11.83 -40.40
C ILE A 105 -3.91 -11.39 -41.71
N VAL A 106 -3.56 -10.20 -42.23
CA VAL A 106 -4.06 -9.73 -43.53
C VAL A 106 -3.61 -10.65 -44.65
N GLN A 107 -2.37 -11.12 -44.62
CA GLN A 107 -1.84 -12.03 -45.63
C GLN A 107 -2.47 -13.41 -45.56
N ALA A 108 -2.74 -13.94 -44.36
CA ALA A 108 -3.43 -15.21 -44.17
C ALA A 108 -4.91 -15.15 -44.57
N THR A 109 -5.61 -14.03 -44.31
CA THR A 109 -7.02 -13.86 -44.67
C THR A 109 -7.24 -13.46 -46.13
N ALA A 110 -6.26 -12.83 -46.78
CA ALA A 110 -6.33 -12.55 -48.22
C ALA A 110 -6.38 -13.81 -49.09
N VAL A 111 -5.96 -14.97 -48.55
CA VAL A 111 -6.00 -16.27 -49.24
C VAL A 111 -7.41 -16.85 -49.30
N GLU A 112 -8.32 -16.46 -48.39
CA GLU A 112 -9.69 -17.00 -48.35
C GLU A 112 -10.72 -16.18 -49.15
N VAL A 113 -10.37 -14.97 -49.61
CA VAL A 113 -11.24 -14.13 -50.46
C VAL A 113 -10.95 -14.39 -51.96
N THR A 114 -10.94 -15.65 -52.37
CA THR A 114 -10.99 -16.04 -53.78
C THR A 114 -11.97 -17.18 -53.97
N LEU A 115 -13.26 -16.88 -53.86
CA LEU A 115 -14.36 -17.60 -54.51
C LEU A 115 -15.44 -16.60 -54.93
#